data_AF-A0A814FS26-F1
#
_entry.id   AF-A0A814FS26-F1
#
_cell.length_a   1.000
_cell.length_b   1.000
_cell.length_c   1.000
_cell.angle_alpha   90.00
_cell.angle_beta   90.00
_cell.angle_gamma   90.00
#
_symmetry.space_group_name_H-M   'P 1'
#
loop_
_entity.id
_entity.type
_entity.pdbx_description
1 polymer ?
#
loop_
_entity_poly.entity_id
_entity_poly.type
_entity_poly.pdbx_seq_one_letter_code
_entity_poly.pdbx_strand_id
1 'polypeptide(L)'
;MLLVLLLLALISWIVYRLLKFWILDPWRIHRDLWSQGVPGRYIPVVGEILHIRKRILAEDPFSHGRALATRSGDYYHISFGPIARFETFDPALMNGVLKTNAHAYHKPYIMQMILGVLLGNDSLLMSEDEVHARHRRLIAPVFQHQNVNSMISLMAEITSNLITKWAVAAAACHKDEPFTLNIREEMARLTLDNVSVTSCVFGTEIISDETIHETIYRGATETLELVEKRTFNMIGIIPIINRLPFAGKPHIDKCNRETKEIIRRIVDERKKGLTKSACKGPRSCIGQNFAMLEAKIMLALIIRRFRFELEPGQKYVPDVVITMRLDAVGLSFNLEPERNREYKFPLYHSET
;
A
#
# COMPACT_ATOMS: atom_id res chain seq x y z
N MET A 1 -45.33 26.85 15.91
CA MET A 1 -45.80 25.45 15.76
C MET A 1 -45.22 24.77 14.52
N LEU A 2 -45.37 25.33 13.31
CA LEU A 2 -44.82 24.76 12.07
C LEU A 2 -43.30 24.50 12.12
N LEU A 3 -42.52 25.45 12.64
CA LEU A 3 -41.06 25.35 12.73
C LEU A 3 -40.59 24.22 13.67
N VAL A 4 -41.34 23.98 14.75
CA VAL A 4 -41.08 22.88 15.69
C VAL A 4 -41.38 21.53 15.04
N LEU A 5 -42.48 21.42 14.30
CA LEU A 5 -42.83 20.20 13.56
C LEU A 5 -41.80 19.89 12.46
N LEU A 6 -41.32 20.90 11.75
CA LEU A 6 -40.25 20.74 10.74
C LEU A 6 -38.93 20.30 11.37
N LEU A 7 -38.56 20.85 12.54
CA LEU A 7 -37.37 20.42 13.28
C LEU A 7 -37.50 18.97 13.77
N LEU A 8 -38.65 18.58 14.31
CA LEU A 8 -38.90 17.20 14.75
C LEU A 8 -38.88 16.22 13.57
N ALA A 9 -39.46 16.60 12.43
CA ALA A 9 -39.40 15.79 11.20
C ALA A 9 -37.96 15.64 10.69
N LEU A 10 -37.15 16.71 10.71
CA LEU A 10 -35.75 16.67 10.33
C LEU A 10 -34.93 15.78 11.28
N ILE A 11 -35.13 15.93 12.60
CA ILE A 11 -34.45 15.10 13.61
C ILE A 11 -34.83 13.63 13.43
N SER A 12 -36.12 13.33 13.28
CA SER A 12 -36.60 11.96 13.04
C SER A 12 -36.00 11.37 11.76
N TRP A 13 -35.93 12.16 10.68
CA TRP A 13 -35.31 11.75 9.43
C TRP A 13 -33.80 11.48 9.59
N ILE A 14 -33.07 12.33 10.31
CA ILE A 14 -31.65 12.13 10.61
C ILE A 14 -31.45 10.86 11.46
N VAL A 15 -32.24 10.68 12.52
CA VAL A 15 -32.18 9.50 13.40
C VAL A 15 -32.46 8.23 12.61
N TYR A 16 -33.49 8.21 11.76
CA TYR A 16 -33.78 7.08 10.90
C TYR A 16 -32.62 6.79 9.93
N ARG A 17 -32.03 7.82 9.31
CA ARG A 17 -30.88 7.65 8.40
C ARG A 17 -29.67 7.07 9.14
N LEU A 18 -29.41 7.51 10.37
CA LEU A 18 -28.34 6.97 11.21
C LEU A 18 -28.62 5.52 11.61
N LEU A 19 -29.81 5.22 12.14
CA LEU A 19 -30.19 3.85 12.51
C LEU A 19 -30.14 2.92 11.29
N LYS A 20 -30.61 3.38 10.15
CA LYS A 20 -30.58 2.61 8.90
C LYS A 20 -29.14 2.28 8.49
N PHE A 21 -28.27 3.28 8.44
CA PHE A 21 -26.88 3.11 8.02
C PHE A 21 -26.05 2.29 9.01
N TRP A 22 -26.22 2.52 10.32
CA TRP A 22 -25.39 1.91 11.36
C TRP A 22 -25.87 0.54 11.84
N ILE A 23 -27.17 0.24 11.69
CA ILE A 23 -27.77 -0.95 12.29
C ILE A 23 -28.60 -1.74 11.29
N LEU A 24 -29.60 -1.12 10.63
CA LEU A 24 -30.58 -1.88 9.84
C LEU A 24 -29.99 -2.46 8.54
N ASP A 25 -29.29 -1.64 7.74
CA ASP A 25 -28.68 -2.08 6.48
C ASP A 25 -27.59 -3.16 6.72
N PRO A 26 -26.66 -2.99 7.67
CA PRO A 26 -25.69 -4.04 8.02
C PRO A 26 -26.39 -5.31 8.48
N TRP A 27 -27.35 -5.21 9.41
CA TRP A 27 -28.08 -6.36 9.92
C TRP A 27 -28.80 -7.14 8.81
N ARG A 28 -29.43 -6.44 7.86
CA ARG A 28 -30.06 -7.07 6.69
C ARG A 28 -29.03 -7.86 5.88
N ILE A 29 -27.87 -7.29 5.59
CA ILE A 29 -26.80 -7.97 4.84
C ILE A 29 -26.32 -9.22 5.59
N HIS A 30 -26.06 -9.12 6.89
CA HIS A 30 -25.64 -10.26 7.70
C HIS A 30 -26.70 -11.36 7.75
N ARG A 31 -27.98 -10.99 7.87
CA ARG A 31 -29.11 -11.92 7.82
C ARG A 31 -29.18 -12.65 6.48
N ASP A 32 -29.02 -11.94 5.38
CA ASP A 32 -29.06 -12.51 4.04
C ASP A 32 -27.82 -13.40 3.78
N LEU A 33 -26.68 -13.13 4.41
CA LEU A 33 -25.50 -14.00 4.37
C LEU A 33 -25.69 -15.27 5.22
N TRP A 34 -26.31 -15.16 6.39
CA TRP A 34 -26.64 -16.32 7.22
C TRP A 34 -27.65 -17.24 6.54
N SER A 35 -28.65 -16.70 5.82
CA SER A 35 -29.60 -17.54 5.08
C SER A 35 -28.95 -18.29 3.91
N GLN A 36 -27.80 -17.82 3.42
CA GLN A 36 -26.96 -18.49 2.44
C GLN A 36 -25.94 -19.48 3.07
N GLY A 37 -25.98 -19.65 4.39
CA GLY A 37 -25.07 -20.56 5.12
C GLY A 37 -23.65 -20.00 5.30
N VAL A 38 -23.43 -18.70 5.08
CA VAL A 38 -22.13 -18.08 5.29
C VAL A 38 -21.91 -17.84 6.79
N PRO A 39 -20.88 -18.45 7.39
CA PRO A 39 -20.58 -18.27 8.81
C PRO A 39 -20.05 -16.85 9.06
N GLY A 40 -20.38 -16.29 10.21
CA GLY A 40 -19.92 -14.95 10.57
C GLY A 40 -20.70 -14.36 11.74
N ARG A 41 -20.20 -13.23 12.25
CA ARG A 41 -20.76 -12.53 13.40
C ARG A 41 -21.12 -11.10 13.05
N TYR A 42 -22.21 -10.62 13.66
CA TYR A 42 -22.62 -9.23 13.57
C TYR A 42 -22.55 -8.60 14.96
N ILE A 43 -21.68 -7.60 15.10
CA ILE A 43 -21.62 -6.74 16.27
C ILE A 43 -22.13 -5.35 15.83
N PRO A 44 -23.26 -4.85 16.38
CA PRO A 44 -23.84 -3.57 15.98
C PRO A 44 -22.87 -2.40 16.15
N VAL A 45 -22.97 -1.42 15.25
CA VAL A 45 -22.24 -0.14 15.24
C VAL A 45 -20.73 -0.25 15.03
N VAL A 46 -20.05 -1.07 15.83
CA VAL A 46 -18.59 -1.11 15.93
C VAL A 46 -18.01 -2.30 15.18
N GLY A 47 -18.76 -3.39 15.05
CA GLY A 47 -18.28 -4.60 14.40
C GLY A 47 -17.09 -5.24 15.12
N GLU A 48 -16.25 -5.93 14.36
CA GLU A 48 -15.02 -6.58 14.86
C GLU A 48 -13.83 -5.61 14.99
N ILE A 49 -14.02 -4.31 14.75
CA ILE A 49 -12.93 -3.31 14.72
C ILE A 49 -12.14 -3.25 16.03
N LEU A 50 -12.78 -3.47 17.18
CA LEU A 50 -12.11 -3.47 18.49
C LEU A 50 -11.25 -4.72 18.68
N HIS A 51 -11.72 -5.88 18.23
CA HIS A 51 -10.95 -7.11 18.28
C HIS A 51 -9.77 -7.06 17.30
N ILE A 52 -10.01 -6.55 16.10
CA ILE A 52 -8.97 -6.30 15.08
C ILE A 52 -7.94 -5.32 15.62
N ARG A 53 -8.36 -4.16 16.14
CA ARG A 53 -7.45 -3.16 16.72
C ARG A 53 -6.63 -3.74 17.87
N LYS A 54 -7.26 -4.47 18.80
CA LYS A 54 -6.56 -5.08 19.93
C LYS A 54 -5.51 -6.09 19.46
N ARG A 55 -5.75 -6.82 18.36
CA ARG A 55 -4.85 -7.85 17.83
C ARG A 55 -3.78 -7.31 16.87
N ILE A 56 -4.10 -6.30 16.06
CA ILE A 56 -3.11 -5.54 15.28
C ILE A 56 -2.11 -4.88 16.21
N LEU A 57 -2.56 -4.33 17.34
CA LEU A 57 -1.69 -3.76 18.37
C LEU A 57 -0.96 -4.82 19.22
N ALA A 58 -1.33 -6.11 19.14
CA ALA A 58 -0.80 -7.19 19.97
C ALA A 58 0.18 -8.11 19.22
N GLU A 59 1.04 -7.55 18.38
CA GLU A 59 2.21 -8.20 17.78
C GLU A 59 1.97 -9.24 16.66
N ASP A 60 0.74 -9.71 16.40
CA ASP A 60 0.43 -10.57 15.24
C ASP A 60 -0.90 -10.17 14.56
N PRO A 61 -0.85 -9.41 13.45
CA PRO A 61 -2.05 -8.93 12.80
C PRO A 61 -2.80 -10.02 12.02
N PHE A 62 -2.14 -11.13 11.70
CA PHE A 62 -2.74 -12.25 10.97
C PHE A 62 -3.42 -13.24 11.92
N SER A 63 -3.10 -13.21 13.21
CA SER A 63 -3.68 -14.10 14.22
C SER A 63 -5.22 -14.09 14.22
N HIS A 64 -5.83 -12.93 14.00
CA HIS A 64 -7.28 -12.77 13.98
C HIS A 64 -7.90 -13.46 12.77
N GLY A 65 -7.41 -13.15 11.57
CA GLY A 65 -7.88 -13.75 10.32
C GLY A 65 -7.67 -15.26 10.30
N ARG A 66 -6.51 -15.74 10.75
CA ARG A 66 -6.26 -17.19 10.88
C ARG A 66 -7.21 -17.85 11.87
N ALA A 67 -7.41 -17.27 13.05
CA ALA A 67 -8.34 -17.83 14.05
C ALA A 67 -9.80 -17.87 13.54
N LEU A 68 -10.21 -16.88 12.74
CA LEU A 68 -11.52 -16.86 12.10
C LEU A 68 -11.63 -17.90 10.98
N ALA A 69 -10.60 -18.01 10.12
CA ALA A 69 -10.53 -19.01 9.06
C ALA A 69 -10.56 -20.44 9.64
N THR A 70 -9.79 -20.73 10.68
CA THR A 70 -9.80 -22.06 11.33
C THR A 70 -11.16 -22.42 11.93
N ARG A 71 -11.93 -21.42 12.40
CA ARG A 71 -13.26 -21.66 13.01
C ARG A 71 -14.40 -21.70 11.99
N SER A 72 -14.28 -20.94 10.93
CA SER A 72 -15.38 -20.66 9.98
C SER A 72 -15.18 -21.31 8.62
N GLY A 73 -13.99 -21.86 8.35
CA GLY A 73 -13.61 -22.40 7.04
C GLY A 73 -13.03 -21.35 6.10
N ASP A 74 -13.05 -21.66 4.80
CA ASP A 74 -12.37 -20.87 3.75
C ASP A 74 -13.08 -19.56 3.40
N TYR A 75 -14.29 -19.32 3.91
CA TYR A 75 -15.01 -18.07 3.73
C TYR A 75 -15.87 -17.73 4.95
N TYR A 76 -15.97 -16.45 5.26
CA TYR A 76 -16.80 -15.95 6.36
C TYR A 76 -17.18 -14.48 6.14
N HIS A 77 -18.07 -13.98 6.99
CA HIS A 77 -18.39 -12.55 7.02
C HIS A 77 -18.11 -11.91 8.37
N ILE A 78 -17.67 -10.65 8.32
CA ILE A 78 -17.42 -9.79 9.48
C ILE A 78 -18.02 -8.40 9.21
N SER A 79 -18.20 -7.61 10.27
CA SER A 79 -18.52 -6.19 10.14
C SER A 79 -17.35 -5.31 10.55
N PHE A 80 -17.14 -4.25 9.77
CA PHE A 80 -16.24 -3.15 10.07
C PHE A 80 -17.08 -1.88 10.28
N GLY A 81 -17.49 -1.65 11.53
CA GLY A 81 -18.54 -0.71 11.84
C GLY A 81 -19.84 -1.01 11.05
N PRO A 82 -20.36 -0.06 10.24
CA PRO A 82 -21.54 -0.27 9.40
C PRO A 82 -21.25 -1.02 8.10
N ILE A 83 -19.99 -1.40 7.83
CA ILE A 83 -19.61 -2.03 6.56
C ILE A 83 -19.52 -3.53 6.77
N ALA A 84 -20.48 -4.29 6.22
CA ALA A 84 -20.37 -5.74 6.13
C ALA A 84 -19.29 -6.12 5.11
N ARG A 85 -18.44 -7.09 5.46
CA ARG A 85 -17.37 -7.62 4.62
C ARG A 85 -17.49 -9.13 4.52
N PHE A 86 -17.37 -9.63 3.31
CA PHE A 86 -17.19 -11.03 3.01
C PHE A 86 -15.70 -11.28 2.76
N GLU A 87 -15.12 -12.21 3.50
CA GLU A 87 -13.72 -12.61 3.37
C GLU A 87 -13.65 -14.05 2.86
N THR A 88 -12.74 -14.30 1.94
CA THR A 88 -12.54 -15.62 1.33
C THR A 88 -11.07 -15.89 1.12
N PHE A 89 -10.67 -17.12 1.42
CA PHE A 89 -9.38 -17.73 1.14
C PHE A 89 -9.49 -18.83 0.08
N ASP A 90 -10.70 -19.20 -0.33
CA ASP A 90 -10.95 -20.14 -1.42
C ASP A 90 -10.43 -19.59 -2.76
N PRO A 91 -9.45 -20.25 -3.40
CA PRO A 91 -8.92 -19.85 -4.70
C PRO A 91 -9.97 -19.77 -5.81
N ALA A 92 -11.02 -20.60 -5.77
CA ALA A 92 -12.08 -20.59 -6.78
C ALA A 92 -12.94 -19.32 -6.69
N LEU A 93 -13.33 -18.93 -5.47
CA LEU A 93 -14.03 -17.67 -5.22
C LEU A 93 -13.14 -16.46 -5.54
N MET A 94 -11.86 -16.50 -5.17
CA MET A 94 -10.90 -15.46 -5.53
C MET A 94 -10.78 -15.30 -7.06
N ASN A 95 -10.71 -16.40 -7.80
CA ASN A 95 -10.70 -16.38 -9.27
C ASN A 95 -11.99 -15.76 -9.84
N GLY A 96 -13.14 -16.14 -9.26
CA GLY A 96 -14.44 -15.55 -9.60
C GLY A 96 -14.46 -14.02 -9.44
N VAL A 97 -14.04 -13.51 -8.28
CA VAL A 97 -14.06 -12.08 -7.94
C VAL A 97 -12.99 -11.27 -8.69
N LEU A 98 -11.80 -11.84 -8.88
CA LEU A 98 -10.65 -11.12 -9.43
C LEU A 98 -10.53 -11.22 -10.95
N LYS A 99 -11.10 -12.27 -11.56
CA LYS A 99 -10.92 -12.57 -12.99
C LYS A 99 -12.26 -12.78 -13.71
N THR A 100 -13.04 -13.79 -13.33
CA THR A 100 -14.17 -14.27 -14.13
C THR A 100 -15.34 -13.27 -14.14
N ASN A 101 -15.66 -12.69 -12.99
CA ASN A 101 -16.77 -11.74 -12.82
C ASN A 101 -16.29 -10.40 -12.27
N ALA A 102 -15.08 -9.98 -12.61
CA ALA A 102 -14.45 -8.79 -12.06
C ALA A 102 -15.31 -7.51 -12.25
N HIS A 103 -16.06 -7.41 -13.35
CA HIS A 103 -16.91 -6.25 -13.65
C HIS A 103 -18.10 -6.10 -12.70
N ALA A 104 -18.55 -7.17 -12.03
CA ALA A 104 -19.63 -7.08 -11.05
C ALA A 104 -19.18 -6.53 -9.68
N TYR A 105 -17.87 -6.41 -9.46
CA TYR A 105 -17.29 -5.98 -8.19
C TYR A 105 -16.54 -4.66 -8.37
N HIS A 106 -17.14 -3.58 -7.86
CA HIS A 106 -16.53 -2.26 -7.83
C HIS A 106 -15.84 -1.99 -6.49
N LYS A 107 -14.82 -1.14 -6.49
CA LYS A 107 -14.16 -0.70 -5.25
C LYS A 107 -15.18 0.04 -4.38
N PRO A 108 -15.31 -0.32 -3.10
CA PRO A 108 -16.28 0.31 -2.22
C PRO A 108 -15.87 1.77 -1.93
N TYR A 109 -16.85 2.60 -1.59
CA TYR A 109 -16.62 4.02 -1.24
C TYR A 109 -15.56 4.21 -0.15
N ILE A 110 -15.45 3.25 0.79
CA ILE A 110 -14.41 3.29 1.83
C ILE A 110 -12.99 3.27 1.25
N MET A 111 -12.75 2.57 0.13
CA MET A 111 -11.45 2.62 -0.54
C MET A 111 -11.18 3.98 -1.16
N GLN A 112 -12.19 4.65 -1.72
CA GLN A 112 -12.05 6.02 -2.23
C GLN A 112 -11.75 7.01 -1.11
N MET A 113 -12.36 6.82 0.05
CA MET A 113 -12.10 7.65 1.23
C MET A 113 -10.67 7.47 1.77
N ILE A 114 -10.16 6.24 1.77
CA ILE A 114 -8.82 5.91 2.29
C ILE A 114 -7.73 6.33 1.28
N LEU A 115 -7.82 5.83 0.05
CA LEU A 115 -6.76 5.99 -0.96
C LEU A 115 -6.98 7.18 -1.90
N GLY A 116 -8.21 7.69 -2.04
CA GLY A 116 -8.49 8.84 -2.89
C GLY A 116 -7.87 10.14 -2.37
N VAL A 117 -7.58 10.23 -1.07
CA VAL A 117 -6.79 11.34 -0.52
C VAL A 117 -5.37 11.32 -1.07
N LEU A 118 -4.74 10.14 -1.14
CA LEU A 118 -3.36 10.00 -1.58
C LEU A 118 -3.23 10.06 -3.10
N LEU A 119 -4.09 9.33 -3.82
CA LEU A 119 -3.94 9.08 -5.25
C LEU A 119 -4.89 9.92 -6.11
N GLY A 120 -5.97 10.44 -5.53
CA GLY A 120 -7.10 10.98 -6.29
C GLY A 120 -8.04 9.88 -6.80
N ASN A 121 -9.32 10.23 -6.94
CA ASN A 121 -10.38 9.30 -7.35
C ASN A 121 -10.27 8.86 -8.81
N ASP A 122 -9.67 9.70 -9.66
CA ASP A 122 -9.45 9.41 -11.09
C ASP A 122 -8.12 8.69 -11.36
N SER A 123 -7.37 8.33 -10.32
CA SER A 123 -6.10 7.61 -10.47
C SER A 123 -6.28 6.24 -11.11
N LEU A 124 -5.19 5.68 -11.65
CA LEU A 124 -5.21 4.33 -12.21
C LEU A 124 -5.65 3.29 -11.17
N LEU A 125 -5.30 3.44 -9.88
CA LEU A 125 -5.74 2.49 -8.86
C LEU A 125 -7.23 2.63 -8.53
N MET A 126 -7.75 3.86 -8.53
CA MET A 126 -9.10 4.15 -8.04
C MET A 126 -10.18 4.15 -9.11
N SER A 127 -9.82 4.43 -10.35
CA SER A 127 -10.74 4.40 -11.49
C SER A 127 -11.29 2.98 -11.74
N GLU A 128 -12.48 2.93 -12.34
CA GLU A 128 -13.17 1.69 -12.71
C GLU A 128 -13.41 1.62 -14.23
N ASP A 129 -13.67 0.40 -14.71
CA ASP A 129 -14.16 0.08 -16.05
C ASP A 129 -13.43 0.81 -17.19
N GLU A 130 -14.14 1.61 -17.98
CA GLU A 130 -13.59 2.28 -19.15
C GLU A 130 -12.53 3.32 -18.80
N VAL A 131 -12.72 4.06 -17.70
CA VAL A 131 -11.77 5.08 -17.24
C VAL A 131 -10.46 4.39 -16.84
N HIS A 132 -10.56 3.31 -16.07
CA HIS A 132 -9.42 2.47 -15.72
C HIS A 132 -8.73 1.91 -16.97
N ALA A 133 -9.50 1.34 -17.89
CA ALA A 133 -8.98 0.77 -19.14
C ALA A 133 -8.29 1.83 -20.00
N ARG A 134 -8.77 3.08 -20.01
CA ARG A 134 -8.15 4.21 -20.72
C ARG A 134 -6.83 4.63 -20.06
N HIS A 135 -6.81 4.85 -18.74
CA HIS A 135 -5.59 5.24 -18.03
C HIS A 135 -4.51 4.17 -18.16
N ARG A 136 -4.89 2.89 -18.05
CA ARG A 136 -3.97 1.77 -18.24
C ARG A 136 -3.38 1.72 -19.64
N ARG A 137 -4.23 1.94 -20.65
CA ARG A 137 -3.79 2.03 -22.05
C ARG A 137 -2.71 3.08 -22.20
N LEU A 138 -2.84 4.25 -21.58
CA LEU A 138 -1.86 5.33 -21.70
C LEU A 138 -0.50 5.06 -21.02
N ILE A 139 -0.41 4.13 -20.07
CA ILE A 139 0.80 3.91 -19.27
C ILE A 139 1.55 2.62 -19.68
N ALA A 140 0.87 1.55 -20.10
CA ALA A 140 1.45 0.21 -20.20
C ALA A 140 2.70 0.03 -21.10
N PRO A 141 2.82 0.66 -22.28
CA PRO A 141 3.98 0.61 -23.16
C PRO A 141 5.29 1.01 -22.49
N VAL A 142 5.26 1.90 -21.50
CA VAL A 142 6.43 2.24 -20.68
C VAL A 142 7.05 0.99 -20.05
N PHE A 143 6.22 0.00 -19.71
CA PHE A 143 6.60 -1.25 -19.05
C PHE A 143 6.77 -2.43 -20.04
N GLN A 144 6.85 -2.18 -21.34
CA GLN A 144 7.20 -3.21 -22.32
C GLN A 144 8.67 -3.61 -22.20
N HIS A 145 8.96 -4.88 -22.48
CA HIS A 145 10.29 -5.47 -22.30
C HIS A 145 11.43 -4.67 -22.95
N GLN A 146 11.22 -4.11 -24.15
CA GLN A 146 12.23 -3.31 -24.84
C GLN A 146 12.57 -2.01 -24.08
N ASN A 147 11.55 -1.33 -23.54
CA ASN A 147 11.71 -0.12 -22.75
C ASN A 147 12.29 -0.42 -21.36
N VAL A 148 11.96 -1.57 -20.79
CA VAL A 148 12.53 -2.00 -19.50
C VAL A 148 14.02 -2.35 -19.64
N ASN A 149 14.43 -2.97 -20.75
CA ASN A 149 15.83 -3.34 -20.97
C ASN A 149 16.78 -2.15 -20.98
N SER A 150 16.39 -1.00 -21.52
CA SER A 150 17.23 0.21 -21.51
C SER A 150 17.40 0.80 -20.10
N MET A 151 16.55 0.42 -19.14
CA MET A 151 16.59 0.91 -17.76
C MET A 151 17.52 0.09 -16.88
N ILE A 152 17.84 -1.15 -17.27
CA ILE A 152 18.66 -2.07 -16.46
C ILE A 152 19.98 -1.42 -16.05
N SER A 153 20.65 -0.75 -16.98
CA SER A 153 21.92 -0.07 -16.72
C SER A 153 21.78 1.04 -15.68
N LEU A 154 20.69 1.81 -15.73
CA LEU A 154 20.41 2.87 -14.76
C LEU A 154 20.04 2.31 -13.39
N MET A 155 19.25 1.24 -13.35
CA MET A 155 18.96 0.53 -12.10
C MET A 155 20.23 0.05 -11.42
N ALA A 156 21.14 -0.53 -12.20
CA ALA A 156 22.43 -0.99 -11.73
C ALA A 156 23.32 0.16 -11.27
N GLU A 157 23.32 1.29 -11.96
CA GLU A 157 24.08 2.49 -11.60
C GLU A 157 23.59 3.09 -10.27
N ILE A 158 22.28 3.31 -10.11
CA ILE A 158 21.68 3.84 -8.89
C ILE A 158 21.96 2.92 -7.70
N THR A 159 21.81 1.61 -7.91
CA THR A 159 22.17 0.61 -6.89
C THR A 159 23.65 0.66 -6.55
N SER A 160 24.53 0.82 -7.54
CA SER A 160 25.98 0.90 -7.33
C SER A 160 26.39 2.15 -6.56
N ASN A 161 25.70 3.27 -6.78
CA ASN A 161 25.89 4.50 -6.02
C ASN A 161 25.52 4.30 -4.55
N LEU A 162 24.39 3.63 -4.26
CA LEU A 162 24.02 3.28 -2.88
C LEU A 162 25.06 2.37 -2.22
N ILE A 163 25.49 1.31 -2.90
CA ILE A 163 26.53 0.39 -2.43
C ILE A 163 27.82 1.15 -2.10
N THR A 164 28.20 2.12 -2.94
CA THR A 164 29.39 2.95 -2.72
C THR A 164 29.22 3.83 -1.49
N LYS A 165 28.05 4.46 -1.31
CA LYS A 165 27.71 5.24 -0.09
C LYS A 165 27.84 4.36 1.17
N TRP A 166 27.26 3.16 1.15
CA TRP A 166 27.38 2.22 2.27
C TRP A 166 28.81 1.77 2.53
N ALA A 167 29.60 1.53 1.48
CA ALA A 167 30.99 1.10 1.63
C ALA A 167 31.86 2.20 2.27
N VAL A 168 31.62 3.47 1.91
CA VAL A 168 32.28 4.63 2.53
C VAL A 168 31.85 4.77 4.00
N ALA A 169 30.56 4.65 4.29
CA ALA A 169 30.05 4.72 5.66
C ALA A 169 30.60 3.59 6.54
N ALA A 170 30.62 2.35 6.04
CA ALA A 170 31.20 1.21 6.73
C ALA A 170 32.70 1.37 7.00
N ALA A 171 33.44 2.00 6.08
CA ALA A 171 34.86 2.29 6.26
C ALA A 171 35.14 3.41 7.28
N ALA A 172 34.15 4.28 7.51
CA ALA A 172 34.24 5.36 8.50
C ALA A 172 33.90 4.90 9.93
N CYS A 173 33.23 3.76 10.09
CA CYS A 173 32.95 3.17 11.40
C CYS A 173 34.24 2.75 12.13
N HIS A 174 34.25 2.91 13.46
CA HIS A 174 35.32 2.38 14.30
C HIS A 174 35.34 0.85 14.23
N LYS A 175 36.54 0.24 14.30
CA LYS A 175 36.72 -1.21 14.18
C LYS A 175 35.93 -2.05 15.18
N ASP A 176 35.55 -1.44 16.31
CA ASP A 176 34.86 -2.12 17.41
C ASP A 176 33.33 -1.94 17.37
N GLU A 177 32.79 -1.17 16.40
CA GLU A 177 31.36 -0.92 16.27
C GLU A 177 30.81 -1.51 14.96
N PRO A 178 29.76 -2.35 15.02
CA PRO A 178 29.15 -2.90 13.82
C PRO A 178 28.46 -1.80 13.01
N PHE A 179 28.71 -1.76 11.70
CA PHE A 179 28.00 -0.87 10.80
C PHE A 179 26.55 -1.33 10.64
N THR A 180 25.64 -0.68 11.39
CA THR A 180 24.23 -1.03 11.46
C THR A 180 23.40 -0.12 10.57
N LEU A 181 22.56 -0.69 9.71
CA LEU A 181 21.65 0.07 8.84
C LEU A 181 20.21 -0.42 8.95
N ASN A 182 19.26 0.52 8.94
CA ASN A 182 17.85 0.22 8.78
C ASN A 182 17.53 -0.02 7.29
N ILE A 183 17.55 -1.29 6.90
CA ILE A 183 17.33 -1.73 5.51
C ILE A 183 15.94 -1.36 5.00
N ARG A 184 14.93 -1.23 5.88
CA ARG A 184 13.60 -0.81 5.46
C ARG A 184 13.63 0.57 4.80
N GLU A 185 14.27 1.54 5.46
CA GLU A 185 14.36 2.90 4.94
C GLU A 185 15.21 2.96 3.68
N GLU A 186 16.36 2.29 3.70
CA GLU A 186 17.27 2.30 2.56
C GLU A 186 16.65 1.66 1.31
N MET A 187 15.94 0.53 1.46
CA MET A 187 15.25 -0.11 0.33
C MET A 187 14.10 0.75 -0.19
N ALA A 188 13.36 1.43 0.71
CA ALA A 188 12.30 2.33 0.31
C ALA A 188 12.85 3.54 -0.48
N ARG A 189 13.96 4.14 -0.02
CA ARG A 189 14.67 5.22 -0.73
C ARG A 189 15.19 4.74 -2.07
N LEU A 190 15.92 3.62 -2.09
CA LEU A 190 16.47 3.05 -3.32
C LEU A 190 15.38 2.74 -4.36
N THR A 191 14.25 2.19 -3.93
CA THR A 191 13.11 1.92 -4.82
C THR A 191 12.53 3.22 -5.36
N LEU A 192 12.38 4.25 -4.51
CA LEU A 192 11.87 5.54 -4.95
C LEU A 192 12.85 6.22 -5.93
N ASP A 193 14.15 6.18 -5.67
CA ASP A 193 15.22 6.72 -6.53
C ASP A 193 15.21 6.02 -7.89
N ASN A 194 15.17 4.68 -7.90
CA ASN A 194 15.10 3.91 -9.14
C ASN A 194 13.82 4.20 -9.93
N VAL A 195 12.65 4.15 -9.30
CA VAL A 195 11.38 4.48 -9.97
C VAL A 195 11.41 5.90 -10.49
N SER A 196 11.96 6.84 -9.72
CA SER A 196 12.02 8.25 -10.09
C SER A 196 12.93 8.47 -11.28
N VAL A 197 14.21 8.14 -11.17
CA VAL A 197 15.20 8.32 -12.25
C VAL A 197 14.80 7.52 -13.49
N THR A 198 14.29 6.31 -13.32
CA THR A 198 13.80 5.51 -14.45
C THR A 198 12.56 6.14 -15.10
N SER A 199 11.69 6.78 -14.31
CA SER A 199 10.61 7.61 -14.84
C SER A 199 11.12 8.89 -15.51
N CYS A 200 12.26 9.44 -15.06
CA CYS A 200 12.93 10.62 -15.62
C CYS A 200 13.53 10.36 -17.00
N VAL A 201 13.91 9.12 -17.33
CA VAL A 201 14.34 8.71 -18.69
C VAL A 201 13.27 9.00 -19.75
N PHE A 202 12.01 9.17 -19.32
CA PHE A 202 10.90 9.62 -20.16
C PHE A 202 10.66 11.14 -20.13
N GLY A 203 11.65 11.92 -19.69
CA GLY A 203 11.72 13.38 -19.87
C GLY A 203 11.37 14.25 -18.66
N THR A 204 11.73 13.88 -17.43
CA THR A 204 11.52 14.75 -16.25
C THR A 204 12.76 14.84 -15.37
N GLU A 205 13.58 15.88 -15.50
CA GLU A 205 14.77 16.08 -14.63
C GLU A 205 14.43 16.46 -13.18
N ILE A 206 13.17 16.80 -12.89
CA ILE A 206 12.70 17.31 -11.58
C ILE A 206 12.96 16.35 -10.42
N ILE A 207 13.01 15.04 -10.66
CA ILE A 207 13.00 14.06 -9.56
C ILE A 207 14.41 13.75 -9.04
N SER A 208 15.50 14.34 -9.55
CA SER A 208 16.84 14.04 -8.98
C SER A 208 17.16 14.79 -7.67
N ASP A 209 16.27 15.66 -7.19
CA ASP A 209 16.46 16.42 -5.95
C ASP A 209 16.10 15.56 -4.72
N GLU A 210 17.12 15.26 -3.90
CA GLU A 210 17.02 14.47 -2.68
C GLU A 210 15.94 15.02 -1.71
N THR A 211 15.72 16.34 -1.70
CA THR A 211 14.71 16.98 -0.85
C THR A 211 13.28 16.70 -1.32
N ILE A 212 13.06 16.58 -2.63
CA ILE A 212 11.76 16.26 -3.22
C ILE A 212 11.42 14.79 -2.94
N HIS A 213 12.41 13.91 -3.06
CA HIS A 213 12.29 12.49 -2.72
C HIS A 213 11.86 12.26 -1.27
N GLU A 214 12.56 12.89 -0.33
CA GLU A 214 12.24 12.78 1.09
C GLU A 214 10.83 13.29 1.38
N THR A 215 10.45 14.42 0.76
CA THR A 215 9.12 15.03 0.93
C THR A 215 8.01 14.10 0.43
N ILE A 216 8.19 13.45 -0.72
CA ILE A 216 7.22 12.49 -1.27
C ILE A 216 7.11 11.25 -0.37
N TYR A 217 8.26 10.67 0.02
CA TYR A 217 8.30 9.47 0.85
C TYR A 217 7.65 9.70 2.22
N ARG A 218 8.08 10.74 2.92
CA ARG A 218 7.55 11.10 4.24
C ARG A 218 6.07 11.48 4.15
N GLY A 219 5.70 12.31 3.18
CA GLY A 219 4.31 12.70 2.97
C GLY A 219 3.38 11.52 2.72
N ALA A 220 3.80 10.54 1.91
CA ALA A 220 3.00 9.35 1.61
C ALA A 220 2.87 8.41 2.81
N THR A 221 3.97 8.12 3.51
CA THR A 221 3.99 7.22 4.68
C THR A 221 3.18 7.78 5.83
N GLU A 222 3.39 9.06 6.20
CA GLU A 222 2.65 9.75 7.26
C GLU A 222 1.16 9.86 6.93
N THR A 223 0.81 10.16 5.66
CA THR A 223 -0.59 10.21 5.24
C THR A 223 -1.27 8.85 5.40
N LEU A 224 -0.63 7.78 4.98
CA LEU A 224 -1.17 6.42 5.10
C LEU A 224 -1.39 6.03 6.57
N GLU A 225 -0.41 6.29 7.45
CA GLU A 225 -0.54 6.03 8.89
C GLU A 225 -1.67 6.82 9.56
N LEU A 226 -1.84 8.09 9.19
CA LEU A 226 -2.92 8.92 9.74
C LEU A 226 -4.29 8.48 9.23
N VAL A 227 -4.40 8.13 7.94
CA VAL A 227 -5.63 7.60 7.35
C VAL A 227 -6.01 6.28 8.01
N GLU A 228 -5.04 5.41 8.26
CA GLU A 228 -5.20 4.17 9.01
C GLU A 228 -5.74 4.43 10.42
N LYS A 229 -5.08 5.30 11.20
CA LYS A 229 -5.52 5.63 12.57
C LYS A 229 -6.94 6.20 12.59
N ARG A 230 -7.30 7.04 11.60
CA ARG A 230 -8.67 7.57 11.46
C ARG A 230 -9.68 6.50 11.08
N THR A 231 -9.28 5.51 10.28
CA THR A 231 -10.13 4.39 9.86
C THR A 231 -10.46 3.49 11.04
N PHE A 232 -9.45 3.08 11.83
CA PHE A 232 -9.66 2.23 13.02
C PHE A 232 -10.36 2.94 14.18
N ASN A 233 -10.30 4.27 14.26
CA ASN A 233 -11.05 5.06 15.22
C ASN A 233 -12.47 5.40 14.72
N MET A 234 -12.93 4.83 13.59
CA MET A 234 -14.24 5.12 12.95
C MET A 234 -14.46 6.59 12.55
N ILE A 235 -13.44 7.43 12.65
CA ILE A 235 -13.47 8.86 12.31
C ILE A 235 -13.67 9.05 10.81
N GLY A 236 -13.00 8.22 10.00
CA GLY A 236 -13.10 8.29 8.54
C GLY A 236 -14.51 7.95 8.04
N ILE A 237 -15.16 6.94 8.63
CA ILE A 237 -16.40 6.32 8.13
C ILE A 237 -17.56 7.34 8.04
N ILE A 238 -17.60 8.35 8.93
CA ILE A 238 -18.63 9.39 8.92
C ILE A 238 -18.16 10.55 8.02
N PRO A 239 -18.83 10.82 6.87
CA PRO A 239 -18.35 11.79 5.89
C PRO A 239 -18.20 13.22 6.43
N ILE A 240 -19.08 13.63 7.34
CA ILE A 240 -19.06 14.97 7.95
C ILE A 240 -17.85 15.11 8.88
N ILE A 241 -17.65 14.13 9.76
CA ILE A 241 -16.53 14.07 10.70
C ILE A 241 -15.20 13.98 9.95
N ASN A 242 -15.16 13.24 8.84
CA ASN A 242 -13.93 13.11 8.06
C ASN A 242 -13.46 14.45 7.42
N ARG A 243 -14.37 15.41 7.20
CA ARG A 243 -14.03 16.74 6.65
C ARG A 243 -13.52 17.73 7.69
N LEU A 244 -13.76 17.48 8.97
CA LEU A 244 -13.42 18.42 10.04
C LEU A 244 -11.91 18.39 10.38
N PRO A 245 -11.34 19.52 10.82
CA PRO A 245 -9.89 19.72 10.97
C PRO A 245 -9.31 19.11 12.27
N PHE A 246 -9.75 17.92 12.67
CA PHE A 246 -9.20 17.20 13.83
C PHE A 246 -8.54 15.88 13.41
N ALA A 247 -7.89 15.21 14.36
CA ALA A 247 -7.25 13.89 14.18
C ALA A 247 -6.31 13.82 12.97
N GLY A 248 -5.39 14.79 12.85
CA GLY A 248 -4.35 14.80 11.81
C GLY A 248 -4.82 15.24 10.41
N LYS A 249 -6.08 15.66 10.23
CA LYS A 249 -6.59 16.14 8.92
C LYS A 249 -5.77 17.31 8.33
N PRO A 250 -5.35 18.34 9.09
CA PRO A 250 -4.53 19.42 8.53
C PRO A 250 -3.18 18.93 7.98
N HIS A 251 -2.57 17.94 8.64
CA HIS A 251 -1.31 17.32 8.21
C HIS A 251 -1.49 16.56 6.90
N ILE A 252 -2.52 15.71 6.82
CA ILE A 252 -2.91 15.01 5.60
C ILE A 252 -3.14 16.00 4.44
N ASP A 253 -3.83 17.11 4.70
CA ASP A 253 -4.10 18.13 3.67
C ASP A 253 -2.85 18.87 3.22
N LYS A 254 -1.89 19.09 4.13
CA LYS A 254 -0.59 19.67 3.82
C LYS A 254 0.21 18.73 2.91
N CYS A 255 0.42 17.47 3.32
CA CYS A 255 1.16 16.49 2.52
C CYS A 255 0.53 16.32 1.13
N ASN A 256 -0.79 16.20 1.06
CA ASN A 256 -1.50 16.06 -0.21
C ASN A 256 -1.34 17.28 -1.13
N ARG A 257 -1.30 18.50 -0.57
CA ARG A 257 -1.04 19.72 -1.35
C ARG A 257 0.39 19.75 -1.91
N GLU A 258 1.38 19.43 -1.10
CA GLU A 258 2.79 19.35 -1.50
C GLU A 258 2.99 18.30 -2.62
N THR A 259 2.44 17.10 -2.44
CA THR A 259 2.48 16.06 -3.48
C THR A 259 1.78 16.51 -4.77
N LYS A 260 0.60 17.14 -4.68
CA LYS A 260 -0.12 17.65 -5.86
C LYS A 260 0.62 18.77 -6.58
N GLU A 261 1.37 19.60 -5.88
CA GLU A 261 2.21 20.63 -6.48
C GLU A 261 3.35 20.01 -7.29
N ILE A 262 4.01 18.99 -6.75
CA ILE A 262 5.05 18.24 -7.47
C ILE A 262 4.46 17.55 -8.71
N ILE A 263 3.32 16.86 -8.55
CA ILE A 263 2.62 16.22 -9.69
C ILE A 263 2.24 17.24 -10.75
N ARG A 264 1.74 18.43 -10.37
CA ARG A 264 1.40 19.49 -11.34
C ARG A 264 2.62 19.96 -12.12
N ARG A 265 3.77 20.15 -11.46
CA ARG A 265 5.03 20.49 -12.13
C ARG A 265 5.41 19.43 -13.17
N ILE A 266 5.36 18.15 -12.78
CA ILE A 266 5.62 17.01 -13.68
C ILE A 266 4.63 16.99 -14.86
N VAL A 267 3.35 17.23 -14.62
CA VAL A 267 2.31 17.25 -15.67
C VAL A 267 2.52 18.42 -16.63
N ASP A 268 2.87 19.60 -16.12
CA ASP A 268 3.07 20.79 -16.94
C ASP A 268 4.36 20.71 -17.78
N GLU A 269 5.39 20.00 -17.29
CA GLU A 269 6.53 19.60 -18.13
C GLU A 269 6.11 18.62 -19.23
N ARG A 270 5.33 17.58 -18.89
CA ARG A 270 4.89 16.55 -19.86
C ARG A 270 3.94 17.07 -20.93
N LYS A 271 3.13 18.09 -20.63
CA LYS A 271 2.27 18.76 -21.61
C LYS A 271 3.06 19.42 -22.75
N LYS A 272 4.37 19.62 -22.59
CA LYS A 272 5.28 20.10 -23.66
C LYS A 272 5.60 19.03 -24.71
N GLY A 273 5.08 17.81 -24.54
CA GLY A 273 4.75 16.87 -25.60
C GLY A 273 5.70 15.69 -25.73
N LEU A 274 5.21 14.47 -25.44
CA LEU A 274 5.55 13.24 -26.17
C LEU A 274 4.68 12.03 -25.76
N THR A 275 4.12 11.40 -26.80
CA THR A 275 3.64 10.00 -26.94
C THR A 275 2.25 9.56 -26.44
N LYS A 276 1.68 8.65 -27.24
CA LYS A 276 0.39 7.93 -27.09
C LYS A 276 0.65 6.43 -26.98
N SER A 277 -0.29 5.69 -26.41
CA SER A 277 -0.01 4.38 -25.81
C SER A 277 -1.26 3.47 -25.65
N ALA A 278 -1.10 2.13 -25.78
CA ALA A 278 -2.13 1.09 -25.51
C ALA A 278 -1.57 -0.35 -25.18
N CYS A 279 -2.20 -1.08 -24.22
CA CYS A 279 -2.38 -2.58 -24.00
C CYS A 279 -2.54 -2.92 -22.48
N LYS A 280 -2.83 -4.13 -21.96
CA LYS A 280 -3.95 -5.13 -22.06
C LYS A 280 -4.09 -5.81 -20.66
N GLY A 281 -5.32 -6.13 -20.20
CA GLY A 281 -5.64 -6.89 -18.96
C GLY A 281 -6.20 -6.06 -17.77
N PRO A 282 -7.29 -6.47 -17.09
CA PRO A 282 -8.05 -5.58 -16.19
C PRO A 282 -7.52 -5.41 -14.75
N ARG A 283 -6.80 -6.38 -14.16
CA ARG A 283 -6.48 -6.37 -12.71
C ARG A 283 -5.04 -6.75 -12.32
N SER A 284 -4.11 -6.85 -13.26
CA SER A 284 -2.69 -7.11 -12.95
C SER A 284 -1.94 -5.82 -12.59
N CYS A 285 -0.92 -5.84 -11.74
CA CYS A 285 -0.03 -4.69 -11.58
C CYS A 285 0.69 -4.40 -12.91
N ILE A 286 0.69 -3.14 -13.35
CA ILE A 286 1.26 -2.74 -14.66
C ILE A 286 2.78 -2.83 -14.68
N GLY A 287 3.42 -2.53 -13.54
CA GLY A 287 4.87 -2.53 -13.37
C GLY A 287 5.41 -3.79 -12.72
N GLN A 288 4.65 -4.90 -12.66
CA GLN A 288 5.08 -6.11 -11.94
C GLN A 288 6.42 -6.67 -12.47
N ASN A 289 6.56 -6.81 -13.79
CA ASN A 289 7.78 -7.35 -14.38
C ASN A 289 8.97 -6.40 -14.20
N PHE A 290 8.72 -5.09 -14.29
CA PHE A 290 9.70 -4.04 -14.00
C PHE A 290 10.19 -4.16 -12.55
N ALA A 291 9.28 -4.16 -11.58
CA ALA A 291 9.60 -4.22 -10.16
C ALA A 291 10.34 -5.52 -9.79
N MET A 292 9.94 -6.66 -10.38
CA MET A 292 10.63 -7.93 -10.16
C MET A 292 12.04 -7.96 -10.76
N LEU A 293 12.26 -7.29 -11.88
CA LEU A 293 13.59 -7.16 -12.49
C LEU A 293 14.48 -6.25 -11.67
N GLU A 294 13.96 -5.07 -11.32
CA GLU A 294 14.59 -4.09 -10.45
C GLU A 294 15.02 -4.74 -9.12
N ALA A 295 14.12 -5.43 -8.42
CA ALA A 295 14.43 -6.11 -7.16
C ALA A 295 15.53 -7.16 -7.32
N LYS A 296 15.54 -7.93 -8.42
CA LYS A 296 16.59 -8.92 -8.69
C LYS A 296 17.95 -8.26 -8.92
N ILE A 297 18.00 -7.17 -9.69
CA ILE A 297 19.23 -6.43 -9.95
C ILE A 297 19.77 -5.83 -8.66
N MET A 298 18.92 -5.11 -7.91
CA MET A 298 19.29 -4.50 -6.63
C MET A 298 19.84 -5.56 -5.68
N LEU A 299 19.08 -6.63 -5.44
CA LEU A 299 19.45 -7.67 -4.50
C LEU A 299 20.76 -8.35 -4.92
N ALA A 300 20.92 -8.72 -6.19
CA ALA A 300 22.12 -9.39 -6.69
C ALA A 300 23.39 -8.54 -6.53
N LEU A 301 23.29 -7.22 -6.75
CA LEU A 301 24.41 -6.30 -6.57
C LEU A 301 24.75 -6.10 -5.10
N ILE A 302 23.73 -5.97 -4.25
CA ILE A 302 23.89 -5.68 -2.82
C ILE A 302 24.47 -6.88 -2.07
N ILE A 303 23.91 -8.09 -2.25
CA ILE A 303 24.39 -9.30 -1.55
C ILE A 303 25.79 -9.75 -2.01
N ARG A 304 26.26 -9.27 -3.16
CA ARG A 304 27.62 -9.53 -3.66
C ARG A 304 28.67 -8.67 -2.97
N ARG A 305 28.26 -7.59 -2.29
CA ARG A 305 29.17 -6.59 -1.71
C ARG A 305 29.14 -6.57 -0.19
N PHE A 306 28.03 -6.98 0.42
CA PHE A 306 27.86 -7.00 1.86
C PHE A 306 27.33 -8.34 2.33
N ARG A 307 27.85 -8.80 3.45
CA ARG A 307 27.22 -9.82 4.27
C ARG A 307 26.26 -9.14 5.24
N PHE A 308 25.06 -9.70 5.36
CA PHE A 308 24.00 -9.18 6.21
C PHE A 308 23.83 -10.10 7.41
N GLU A 309 23.93 -9.53 8.61
CA GLU A 309 23.56 -10.20 9.86
C GLU A 309 22.46 -9.40 10.55
N LEU A 310 21.35 -10.06 10.88
CA LEU A 310 20.23 -9.39 11.55
C LEU A 310 20.68 -8.89 12.92
N GLU A 311 20.26 -7.68 13.29
CA GLU A 311 20.54 -7.14 14.62
C GLU A 311 19.94 -8.08 15.71
N PRO A 312 20.75 -8.57 16.66
CA PRO A 312 20.27 -9.50 17.68
C PRO A 312 19.17 -8.91 18.55
N GLY A 313 18.11 -9.71 18.81
CA GLY A 313 17.04 -9.32 19.73
C GLY A 313 16.01 -8.34 19.14
N GLN A 314 16.11 -7.98 17.86
CA GLN A 314 15.11 -7.14 17.20
C GLN A 314 13.77 -7.90 17.09
N LYS A 315 12.71 -7.28 17.62
CA LYS A 315 11.33 -7.72 17.36
C LYS A 315 10.84 -7.05 16.09
N TYR A 316 10.25 -7.82 15.20
CA TYR A 316 9.63 -7.33 13.97
C TYR A 316 8.14 -7.67 14.00
N VAL A 317 7.29 -6.64 13.99
CA VAL A 317 5.84 -6.80 13.89
C VAL A 317 5.40 -6.37 12.49
N PRO A 318 4.73 -7.24 11.72
CA PRO A 318 4.11 -6.82 10.48
C PRO A 318 3.00 -5.81 10.76
N ASP A 319 3.00 -4.71 10.02
CA ASP A 319 1.88 -3.78 9.88
C ASP A 319 1.20 -4.05 8.53
N VAL A 320 -0.11 -4.33 8.51
CA VAL A 320 -0.82 -4.93 7.35
C VAL A 320 -2.11 -4.19 6.97
N VAL A 321 -2.19 -2.89 7.24
CA VAL A 321 -3.47 -2.18 7.09
C VAL A 321 -3.85 -1.90 5.63
N ILE A 322 -2.92 -1.39 4.83
CA ILE A 322 -3.15 -1.09 3.41
C ILE A 322 -2.18 -1.93 2.56
N THR A 323 -0.91 -1.92 2.95
CA THR A 323 0.13 -2.82 2.46
C THR A 323 0.76 -3.50 3.65
N MET A 324 1.32 -4.69 3.44
CA MET A 324 2.18 -5.30 4.44
C MET A 324 3.52 -4.58 4.46
N ARG A 325 3.89 -4.04 5.60
CA ARG A 325 5.13 -3.33 5.89
C ARG A 325 5.62 -3.74 7.27
N LEU A 326 6.89 -3.50 7.56
CA LEU A 326 7.39 -3.62 8.93
C LEU A 326 7.01 -2.37 9.72
N ASP A 327 6.83 -2.52 11.03
CA ASP A 327 6.53 -1.43 11.93
C ASP A 327 7.62 -0.33 11.92
N ALA A 328 7.36 0.77 12.65
CA ALA A 328 8.24 1.94 12.70
C ALA A 328 9.66 1.65 13.22
N VAL A 329 9.87 0.51 13.91
CA VAL A 329 11.19 0.08 14.39
C VAL A 329 12.08 -0.33 13.20
N GLY A 330 11.47 -0.76 12.09
CA GLY A 330 12.16 -1.05 10.84
C GLY A 330 12.83 -2.42 10.84
N LEU A 331 13.89 -2.57 10.05
CA LEU A 331 14.64 -3.82 9.94
C LEU A 331 16.14 -3.51 9.87
N SER A 332 16.83 -3.75 10.98
CA SER A 332 18.23 -3.38 11.13
C SER A 332 19.13 -4.56 10.84
N PHE A 333 20.17 -4.32 10.03
CA PHE A 333 21.21 -5.30 9.77
C PHE A 333 22.58 -4.71 10.07
N ASN A 334 23.44 -5.55 10.62
CA ASN A 334 24.88 -5.36 10.65
C ASN A 334 25.42 -5.76 9.28
N LEU A 335 26.12 -4.84 8.63
CA LEU A 335 26.69 -5.04 7.30
C LEU A 335 28.20 -5.14 7.39
N GLU A 336 28.74 -6.25 6.88
CA GLU A 336 30.18 -6.44 6.72
C GLU A 336 30.55 -6.38 5.22
N PRO A 337 31.46 -5.47 4.79
CA PRO A 337 31.93 -5.44 3.42
C PRO A 337 32.66 -6.74 3.03
N GLU A 338 32.16 -7.44 2.02
CA GLU A 338 32.76 -8.70 1.58
C GLU A 338 33.94 -8.40 0.64
N ARG A 339 35.18 -8.43 1.17
CA ARG A 339 36.39 -8.02 0.42
C ARG A 339 36.87 -9.02 -0.64
N ASN A 340 36.39 -10.27 -0.67
CA ASN A 340 36.70 -11.26 -1.71
C ASN A 340 35.85 -12.53 -1.50
N ARG A 341 34.90 -12.83 -2.39
CA ARG A 341 34.34 -14.18 -2.51
C ARG A 341 34.43 -14.68 -3.95
N GLU A 342 35.27 -15.68 -4.17
CA GLU A 342 35.00 -16.72 -5.17
C GLU A 342 33.79 -17.53 -4.68
N TYR A 343 32.63 -17.33 -5.31
CA TYR A 343 31.47 -18.16 -5.02
C TYR A 343 31.64 -19.53 -5.71
N LYS A 344 31.94 -20.56 -4.92
CA LYS A 344 31.61 -21.95 -5.29
C LYS A 344 30.13 -22.16 -4.94
N PHE A 345 29.28 -22.23 -5.96
CA PHE A 345 27.92 -22.74 -5.79
C PHE A 345 28.03 -24.17 -5.22
N PRO A 346 27.30 -24.53 -4.14
CA PRO A 346 27.01 -25.92 -3.89
C PRO A 346 26.09 -26.36 -5.04
N LEU A 347 26.69 -26.98 -6.07
CA LEU A 347 25.91 -27.80 -6.99
C LEU A 347 25.18 -28.80 -6.11
N TYR A 348 23.84 -28.75 -6.14
CA TYR A 348 22.99 -29.80 -5.63
C TYR A 348 23.62 -31.14 -6.00
N HIS A 349 24.17 -31.85 -5.02
CA HIS A 349 24.44 -33.27 -5.19
C HIS A 349 23.06 -33.90 -5.32
N SER A 350 22.73 -34.29 -6.54
CA SER A 350 21.72 -35.31 -6.78
C SER A 350 22.28 -36.61 -6.21
N GLU A 351 22.01 -36.85 -4.94
CA GLU A 351 22.15 -38.19 -4.39
C GLU A 351 20.94 -39.02 -4.84
N THR A 352 21.25 -39.90 -5.80
CA THR A 352 20.66 -41.22 -6.13
C THR A 352 19.16 -41.34 -6.37
#